data_AF-A0A954RY77-F1
#
_entry.id   AF-A0A954RY77-F1
#
_cell.length_a   1.000
_cell.length_b   1.000
_cell.length_c   1.000
_cell.angle_alpha   90.00
_cell.angle_beta   90.00
_cell.angle_gamma   90.00
#
_symmetry.space_group_name_H-M   'P 1'
#
loop_
_entity.id
_entity.type
_entity.pdbx_description
1 polymer ?
#
loop_
_entity_poly.entity_id
_entity_poly.type
_entity_poly.pdbx_seq_one_letter_code
_entity_poly.pdbx_strand_id
1 'polypeptide(L)'
;MSMLFETVYRNECTSTHHKLAMDALRHFRDKQGENWRRLFVRHYEDYLEGSKAPDKQFRDFKNHVLHVSDNYWGGVVKAAAKWYDRAVESFVKQDWVEGVYCVGVLSHYYTDVLMPFHTGQTEEEGKVHRAFEWSVCKSYDEIMSLVSEYPELETPGGDHWLRDMIHAGAEQAHRHYQVFVDEYDLERGRKRPQEGLNDELRQRLSTLLAHAIVGMARIAERVFQDAQAKPPGVRIGLMGLLTRMTSPFGNFSQFRASRQDKKVVGKIYREFQRTGCVIDSLPADEKEVRQAHAEEVLGIAVHDLNEMTRNAAADRRATMQAEGRDSQAERREAAKAAKADARAAKAEAKAAKAEERAKQKEEQTRLAAQKAEEKAAQKAAQKAAQEAAREEAALAAKRAAEPIDEEPEDEDEPAPATVRITAVSTGANSTAPTFHLHRQSPVVDAPSIGAKTARRLAKIGVQNVDDLLAIDPDEAAAELNSSYMTPQALRDWQSQAALVCRIPNLRGHDAQMLVGCRLTDPQLIANMAPGELLDRVEEYLLSEEGERVLGRCKEPDREEVTNWIRWAQQSRKLAAA
;
A
#
# COMPACT_ATOMS: atom_id res chain seq x y z
N MET A 1 6.68 19.25 28.65
CA MET A 1 7.38 19.16 27.35
C MET A 1 6.64 18.37 26.28
N SER A 2 5.74 17.44 26.62
CA SER A 2 5.21 16.47 25.65
C SER A 2 4.60 17.10 24.40
N MET A 3 3.79 18.16 24.50
CA MET A 3 3.18 18.77 23.31
C MET A 3 4.19 19.35 22.31
N LEU A 4 5.26 19.99 22.77
CA LEU A 4 6.30 20.56 21.88
C LEU A 4 7.11 19.46 21.20
N PHE A 5 7.55 18.50 22.00
CA PHE A 5 8.28 17.33 21.52
C PHE A 5 7.45 16.59 20.45
N GLU A 6 6.18 16.30 20.75
CA GLU A 6 5.26 15.61 19.84
C GLU A 6 5.00 16.44 18.56
N THR A 7 4.97 17.77 18.66
CA THR A 7 4.81 18.63 17.49
C THR A 7 6.02 18.55 16.56
N VAL A 8 7.24 18.64 17.09
CA VAL A 8 8.47 18.47 16.29
C VAL A 8 8.54 17.05 15.73
N TYR A 9 8.29 16.05 16.58
CA TYR A 9 8.35 14.65 16.21
C TYR A 9 7.42 14.31 15.04
N ARG A 10 6.16 14.77 15.08
CA ARG A 10 5.19 14.47 14.02
C ARG A 10 5.44 15.22 12.72
N ASN A 11 5.90 16.46 12.79
CA ASN A 11 5.96 17.34 11.62
C ASN A 11 7.35 17.38 10.95
N GLU A 12 8.43 17.17 11.72
CA GLU A 12 9.80 17.36 11.23
C GLU A 12 10.56 16.02 11.11
N CYS A 13 10.12 14.96 11.79
CA CYS A 13 10.75 13.64 11.66
C CYS A 13 10.24 12.91 10.41
N THR A 14 11.05 12.93 9.36
CA THR A 14 10.68 12.44 8.02
C THR A 14 11.43 11.19 7.57
N SER A 15 12.37 10.70 8.38
CA SER A 15 13.12 9.46 8.14
C SER A 15 13.27 8.65 9.43
N THR A 16 13.72 7.39 9.29
CA THR A 16 14.06 6.51 10.40
C THR A 16 15.10 7.15 11.33
N HIS A 17 16.21 7.73 10.82
CA HIS A 17 17.19 8.42 11.68
C HIS A 17 16.61 9.60 12.47
N HIS A 18 15.73 10.42 11.88
CA HIS A 18 15.07 11.48 12.65
C HIS A 18 14.27 10.90 13.82
N LYS A 19 13.52 9.83 13.56
CA LYS A 19 12.65 9.16 14.52
C LYS A 19 13.47 8.52 15.65
N LEU A 20 14.51 7.75 15.31
CA LEU A 20 15.42 7.12 16.28
C LEU A 20 16.15 8.16 17.14
N ALA A 21 16.70 9.21 16.51
CA ALA A 21 17.40 10.28 17.21
C ALA A 21 16.47 10.99 18.21
N MET A 22 15.24 11.30 17.82
CA MET A 22 14.26 11.93 18.71
C MET A 22 13.76 10.98 19.80
N ASP A 23 13.47 9.72 19.47
CA ASP A 23 13.02 8.74 20.46
C ASP A 23 14.09 8.47 21.52
N ALA A 24 15.37 8.48 21.18
CA ALA A 24 16.47 8.38 22.15
C ALA A 24 16.36 9.42 23.28
N LEU A 25 15.92 10.65 22.96
CA LEU A 25 15.73 11.71 23.94
C LEU A 25 14.68 11.34 25.01
N ARG A 26 13.67 10.52 24.66
CA ARG A 26 12.65 10.03 25.61
C ARG A 26 13.27 9.15 26.71
N HIS A 27 14.44 8.56 26.45
CA HIS A 27 15.11 7.61 27.33
C HIS A 27 16.24 8.23 28.18
N PHE A 28 16.38 9.56 28.22
CA PHE A 28 17.27 10.22 29.18
C PHE A 28 16.78 10.02 30.62
N ARG A 29 17.66 9.46 31.46
CA ARG A 29 17.37 8.99 32.84
C ARG A 29 17.72 10.01 33.91
N ASP A 30 18.66 10.90 33.63
CA ASP A 30 19.21 11.79 34.64
C ASP A 30 18.15 12.77 35.16
N LYS A 31 18.36 13.28 36.38
CA LYS A 31 17.46 14.30 36.96
C LYS A 31 17.38 15.57 36.10
N GLN A 32 18.38 15.80 35.24
CA GLN A 32 18.40 16.90 34.28
C GLN A 32 18.00 16.49 32.86
N GLY A 33 17.50 15.27 32.67
CA GLY A 33 17.17 14.73 31.34
C GLY A 33 16.06 15.51 30.66
N GLU A 34 15.13 16.03 31.46
CA GLU A 34 14.13 17.00 31.01
C GLU A 34 14.77 18.30 30.48
N ASN A 35 15.85 18.79 31.07
CA ASN A 35 16.53 19.99 30.59
C ASN A 35 17.38 19.70 29.35
N TRP A 36 18.05 18.54 29.29
CA TRP A 36 18.74 18.07 28.08
C TRP A 36 17.76 17.95 26.92
N ARG A 37 16.67 17.21 27.09
CA ARG A 37 15.58 17.12 26.11
C ARG A 37 15.10 18.50 25.63
N ARG A 38 14.95 19.50 26.52
CA ARG A 38 14.58 20.87 26.12
C ARG A 38 15.64 21.53 25.25
N LEU A 39 16.92 21.34 25.55
CA LEU A 39 18.00 21.84 24.72
C LEU A 39 17.92 21.25 23.31
N PHE A 40 17.79 19.93 23.19
CA PHE A 40 17.68 19.27 21.89
C PHE A 40 16.43 19.69 21.13
N VAL A 41 15.27 19.78 21.78
CA VAL A 41 14.03 20.29 21.14
C VAL A 41 14.17 21.76 20.72
N ARG A 42 14.94 22.57 21.44
CA ARG A 42 15.21 23.97 21.07
C ARG A 42 16.05 24.08 19.80
N HIS A 43 16.95 23.13 19.60
CA HIS A 43 17.90 23.03 18.49
C HIS A 43 17.59 21.84 17.58
N TYR A 44 16.29 21.53 17.41
CA TYR A 44 15.90 20.31 16.68
C TYR A 44 16.34 20.35 15.21
N GLU A 45 16.41 21.53 14.59
CA GLU A 45 16.85 21.66 13.20
C GLU A 45 18.28 21.16 13.05
N ASP A 46 19.18 21.60 13.93
CA ASP A 46 20.58 21.17 13.97
C ASP A 46 20.69 19.67 14.30
N TYR A 47 19.88 19.19 15.24
CA TYR A 47 19.89 17.77 15.63
C TYR A 47 19.45 16.86 14.47
N LEU A 48 18.34 17.20 13.84
CA LEU A 48 17.78 16.44 12.73
C LEU A 48 18.68 16.52 11.49
N GLU A 49 19.25 17.69 11.21
CA GLU A 49 20.23 17.85 10.13
C GLU A 49 21.47 16.98 10.37
N GLY A 50 22.00 16.97 11.60
CA GLY A 50 23.08 16.09 12.00
C GLY A 50 22.76 14.62 11.75
N SER A 51 21.56 14.17 12.13
CA SER A 51 21.12 12.77 11.96
C SER A 51 20.95 12.31 10.50
N LYS A 52 21.08 13.20 9.52
CA LYS A 52 21.06 12.89 8.08
C LYS A 52 22.31 13.34 7.34
N ALA A 53 23.20 14.09 7.98
CA ALA A 53 24.38 14.63 7.34
C ALA A 53 25.29 13.54 6.73
N PRO A 54 25.47 12.36 7.35
CA PRO A 54 26.25 11.29 6.72
C PRO A 54 25.71 10.86 5.35
N ASP A 55 24.39 10.66 5.21
CA ASP A 55 23.77 10.33 3.92
C ASP A 55 23.76 11.46 2.89
N LYS A 56 23.54 12.70 3.36
CA LYS A 56 23.19 13.83 2.47
C LYS A 56 24.35 14.75 2.16
N GLN A 57 25.26 14.93 3.12
CA GLN A 57 26.35 15.88 3.02
C GLN A 57 27.69 15.18 2.88
N PHE A 58 28.02 14.26 3.80
CA PHE A 58 29.33 13.62 3.82
C PHE A 58 29.44 12.55 2.75
N ARG A 59 28.38 11.76 2.59
CA ARG A 59 28.25 10.67 1.61
C ARG A 59 29.41 9.68 1.71
N ASP A 60 29.82 9.40 2.94
CA ASP A 60 30.92 8.52 3.31
C ASP A 60 30.39 7.12 3.62
N PHE A 61 29.73 6.48 2.63
CA PHE A 61 28.86 5.32 2.82
C PHE A 61 29.53 4.11 3.50
N LYS A 62 30.84 3.90 3.28
CA LYS A 62 31.60 2.86 4.00
C LYS A 62 31.62 3.07 5.53
N ASN A 63 31.45 4.30 6.01
CA ASN A 63 31.39 4.61 7.43
C ASN A 63 30.05 4.26 8.09
N HIS A 64 29.07 3.78 7.34
CA HIS A 64 27.75 3.42 7.85
C HIS A 64 27.68 1.94 8.25
N VAL A 65 28.61 1.14 7.72
CA VAL A 65 28.58 -0.32 7.87
C VAL A 65 29.61 -0.86 8.86
N LEU A 66 29.30 -2.04 9.42
CA LEU A 66 30.21 -2.90 10.18
C LEU A 66 29.92 -4.38 9.89
N HIS A 67 30.60 -4.95 8.92
CA HIS A 67 30.41 -6.32 8.49
C HIS A 67 30.98 -7.31 9.49
N VAL A 68 30.10 -7.90 10.31
CA VAL A 68 30.48 -8.76 11.44
C VAL A 68 31.23 -10.01 10.96
N SER A 69 30.76 -10.64 9.88
CA SER A 69 31.39 -11.84 9.32
C SER A 69 32.71 -11.56 8.57
N ASP A 70 32.96 -10.30 8.21
CA ASP A 70 34.17 -9.87 7.47
C ASP A 70 35.21 -9.25 8.41
N ASN A 71 35.37 -9.85 9.60
CA ASN A 71 36.28 -9.35 10.65
C ASN A 71 35.99 -7.88 11.02
N TYR A 72 34.71 -7.53 11.15
CA TYR A 72 34.23 -6.17 11.46
C TYR A 72 34.70 -5.12 10.44
N TRP A 73 34.73 -5.48 9.15
CA TRP A 73 35.07 -4.56 8.07
C TRP A 73 34.04 -3.42 7.97
N GLY A 74 34.50 -2.18 7.82
CA GLY A 74 33.65 -1.00 7.79
C GLY A 74 34.31 0.20 8.47
N GLY A 75 33.68 1.37 8.40
CA GLY A 75 34.24 2.62 8.93
C GLY A 75 33.57 3.17 10.19
N VAL A 76 32.45 2.57 10.61
CA VAL A 76 31.55 3.18 11.61
C VAL A 76 32.16 3.39 12.98
N VAL A 77 33.02 2.49 13.47
CA VAL A 77 33.69 2.66 14.78
C VAL A 77 34.52 3.93 14.81
N LYS A 78 35.29 4.18 13.74
CA LYS A 78 36.14 5.37 13.63
C LYS A 78 35.31 6.64 13.44
N ALA A 79 34.25 6.57 12.63
CA ALA A 79 33.35 7.69 12.40
C ALA A 79 32.60 8.09 13.67
N ALA A 80 32.02 7.12 14.38
CA ALA A 80 31.33 7.34 15.66
C ALA A 80 32.28 7.92 16.71
N ALA A 81 33.50 7.37 16.88
CA ALA A 81 34.49 7.91 17.81
C ALA A 81 34.84 9.38 17.50
N LYS A 82 35.07 9.71 16.23
CA LYS A 82 35.33 11.09 15.80
C LYS A 82 34.20 12.06 16.19
N TRP A 83 32.95 11.67 15.97
CA TRP A 83 31.79 12.52 16.27
C TRP A 83 31.45 12.55 17.75
N TYR A 84 31.76 11.48 18.49
CA TYR A 84 31.74 11.46 19.94
C TYR A 84 32.70 12.51 20.52
N ASP A 85 33.96 12.50 20.12
CA ASP A 85 34.98 13.43 20.60
C ASP A 85 34.59 14.88 20.30
N ARG A 86 34.09 15.15 19.09
CA ARG A 86 33.62 16.49 18.70
C ARG A 86 32.40 16.94 19.50
N ALA A 87 31.48 16.03 19.79
CA ALA A 87 30.34 16.33 20.64
C ALA A 87 30.80 16.71 22.06
N VAL A 88 31.69 15.90 22.66
CA VAL A 88 32.27 16.18 23.98
C VAL A 88 32.96 17.54 23.98
N GLU A 89 33.83 17.82 23.01
CA GLU A 89 34.54 19.10 22.89
C GLU A 89 33.56 20.30 22.80
N SER A 90 32.48 20.15 22.04
CA SER A 90 31.47 21.19 21.87
C SER A 90 30.72 21.46 23.18
N PHE A 91 30.34 20.41 23.91
CA PHE A 91 29.68 20.54 25.20
C PHE A 91 30.61 21.11 26.29
N VAL A 92 31.91 20.78 26.27
CA VAL A 92 32.94 21.40 27.14
C VAL A 92 32.99 22.92 26.89
N LYS A 93 32.96 23.33 25.62
CA LYS A 93 32.95 24.75 25.21
C LYS A 93 31.60 25.45 25.39
N GLN A 94 30.56 24.70 25.79
CA GLN A 94 29.17 25.18 25.84
C GLN A 94 28.66 25.68 24.48
N ASP A 95 29.21 25.17 23.38
CA ASP A 95 28.67 25.37 22.05
C ASP A 95 27.51 24.39 21.83
N TRP A 96 26.34 24.78 22.33
CA TRP A 96 25.17 23.90 22.38
C TRP A 96 24.63 23.54 21.00
N VAL A 97 24.75 24.43 20.02
CA VAL A 97 24.26 24.21 18.66
C VAL A 97 25.12 23.13 18.00
N GLU A 98 26.44 23.31 18.02
CA GLU A 98 27.39 22.37 17.46
C GLU A 98 27.35 21.02 18.21
N GLY A 99 27.25 21.04 19.55
CA GLY A 99 27.14 19.83 20.35
C GLY A 99 25.89 19.01 20.01
N VAL A 100 24.74 19.66 19.84
CA VAL A 100 23.49 19.00 19.42
C VAL A 100 23.61 18.45 18.01
N TYR A 101 24.18 19.21 17.05
CA TYR A 101 24.45 18.72 15.70
C TYR A 101 25.36 17.48 15.71
N CYS A 102 26.45 17.51 16.47
CA CYS A 102 27.40 16.40 16.57
C CYS A 102 26.76 15.13 17.17
N VAL A 103 25.90 15.27 18.19
CA VAL A 103 25.13 14.14 18.72
C VAL A 103 24.13 13.61 17.67
N GLY A 104 23.57 14.50 16.85
CA GLY A 104 22.76 14.11 15.69
C GLY A 104 23.56 13.24 14.73
N VAL A 105 24.75 13.67 14.33
CA VAL A 105 25.63 12.89 13.45
C VAL A 105 26.04 11.56 14.08
N LEU A 106 26.42 11.57 15.36
CA LEU A 106 26.76 10.36 16.10
C LEU A 106 25.60 9.36 16.13
N SER A 107 24.35 9.85 16.25
CA SER A 107 23.17 9.01 16.26
C SER A 107 22.95 8.26 14.95
N HIS A 108 23.34 8.84 13.82
CA HIS A 108 23.28 8.17 12.53
C HIS A 108 24.16 6.91 12.54
N TYR A 109 25.46 7.10 12.71
CA TYR A 109 26.44 6.01 12.72
C TYR A 109 26.15 4.92 13.75
N TYR A 110 25.76 5.29 14.98
CA TYR A 110 25.44 4.29 15.98
C TYR A 110 24.20 3.47 15.61
N THR A 111 23.19 4.10 15.02
CA THR A 111 21.93 3.41 14.72
C THR A 111 21.98 2.59 13.44
N ASP A 112 22.86 2.92 12.48
CA ASP A 112 23.06 2.13 11.26
C ASP A 112 23.44 0.69 11.57
N VAL A 113 24.37 0.46 12.50
CA VAL A 113 24.79 -0.91 12.85
C VAL A 113 23.71 -1.74 13.55
N LEU A 114 22.62 -1.12 13.99
CA LEU A 114 21.45 -1.84 14.52
C LEU A 114 20.43 -2.19 13.41
N MET A 115 20.66 -1.72 12.18
CA MET A 115 19.94 -2.14 10.98
C MET A 115 20.67 -3.34 10.37
N PRO A 116 19.99 -4.49 10.16
CA PRO A 116 20.65 -5.73 9.73
C PRO A 116 21.52 -5.57 8.49
N PHE A 117 21.05 -4.89 7.45
CA PHE A 117 21.77 -4.75 6.18
C PHE A 117 22.99 -3.83 6.21
N HIS A 118 23.30 -3.21 7.35
CA HIS A 118 24.56 -2.50 7.55
C HIS A 118 25.62 -3.39 8.24
N THR A 119 25.32 -4.68 8.46
CA THR A 119 26.18 -5.62 9.20
C THR A 119 26.80 -6.72 8.35
N GLY A 120 26.64 -6.68 7.04
CA GLY A 120 27.18 -7.65 6.08
C GLY A 120 26.93 -7.18 4.65
N GLN A 121 27.38 -7.94 3.67
CA GLN A 121 27.17 -7.65 2.25
C GLN A 121 26.97 -8.95 1.47
N THR A 122 25.87 -9.01 0.72
CA THR A 122 25.62 -10.09 -0.25
C THR A 122 24.93 -9.56 -1.50
N GLU A 123 25.02 -10.31 -2.60
CA GLU A 123 24.32 -9.98 -3.85
C GLU A 123 22.79 -10.17 -3.73
N GLU A 124 22.34 -10.97 -2.77
CA GLU A 124 20.91 -11.18 -2.50
C GLU A 124 20.33 -9.98 -1.73
N GLU A 125 21.08 -9.44 -0.77
CA GLU A 125 20.71 -8.23 -0.03
C GLU A 125 20.50 -7.02 -0.96
N GLY A 126 21.37 -6.79 -1.94
CA GLY A 126 21.23 -5.67 -2.89
C GLY A 126 19.92 -5.68 -3.71
N LYS A 127 19.19 -6.80 -3.71
CA LYS A 127 17.86 -6.89 -4.33
C LYS A 127 16.77 -6.23 -3.48
N VAL A 128 16.96 -6.25 -2.16
CA VAL A 128 15.94 -5.91 -1.18
C VAL A 128 16.31 -4.73 -0.29
N HIS A 129 17.59 -4.37 -0.15
CA HIS A 129 18.09 -3.37 0.78
C HIS A 129 17.28 -2.07 0.73
N ARG A 130 17.26 -1.39 -0.42
CA ARG A 130 16.54 -0.12 -0.52
C ARG A 130 15.05 -0.22 -0.25
N ALA A 131 14.44 -1.32 -0.69
CA ALA A 131 13.01 -1.56 -0.48
C ALA A 131 12.72 -1.75 1.01
N PHE A 132 13.57 -2.52 1.70
CA PHE A 132 13.50 -2.76 3.13
C PHE A 132 13.64 -1.47 3.94
N GLU A 133 14.63 -0.62 3.68
CA GLU A 133 14.77 0.64 4.40
C GLU A 133 13.55 1.56 4.23
N TRP A 134 13.00 1.60 3.02
CA TRP A 134 11.76 2.32 2.74
C TRP A 134 10.58 1.72 3.52
N SER A 135 10.47 0.39 3.58
CA SER A 135 9.49 -0.32 4.40
C SER A 135 9.60 -0.01 5.89
N VAL A 136 10.81 0.00 6.45
CA VAL A 136 11.04 0.36 7.85
C VAL A 136 10.62 1.80 8.10
N CYS A 137 11.01 2.74 7.24
CA CYS A 137 10.61 4.13 7.37
C CYS A 137 9.08 4.31 7.34
N LYS A 138 8.36 3.55 6.52
CA LYS A 138 6.89 3.62 6.40
C LYS A 138 6.13 2.84 7.45
N SER A 139 6.78 1.90 8.11
CA SER A 139 6.21 1.06 9.16
C SER A 139 6.71 1.42 10.56
N TYR A 140 7.49 2.51 10.69
CA TYR A 140 8.17 2.83 11.95
C TYR A 140 7.22 2.87 13.14
N ASP A 141 6.11 3.63 13.06
CA ASP A 141 5.17 3.75 14.18
C ASP A 141 4.45 2.42 14.48
N GLU A 142 4.23 1.56 13.47
CA GLU A 142 3.68 0.21 13.64
C GLU A 142 4.69 -0.70 14.34
N ILE A 143 5.96 -0.71 13.90
CA ILE A 143 7.04 -1.49 14.51
C ILE A 143 7.23 -1.06 15.97
N MET A 144 7.25 0.24 16.24
CA MET A 144 7.43 0.77 17.60
C MET A 144 6.26 0.42 18.52
N SER A 145 5.05 0.21 17.99
CA SER A 145 3.90 -0.25 18.77
C SER A 145 4.05 -1.71 19.28
N LEU A 146 4.96 -2.49 18.68
CA LEU A 146 5.27 -3.86 19.08
C LEU A 146 6.33 -3.94 20.19
N VAL A 147 6.93 -2.82 20.58
CA VAL A 147 7.90 -2.77 21.68
C VAL A 147 7.13 -2.93 22.99
N SER A 148 7.17 -4.13 23.57
CA SER A 148 6.56 -4.41 24.88
C SER A 148 7.43 -3.88 26.03
N GLU A 149 8.75 -3.94 25.87
CA GLU A 149 9.74 -3.52 26.86
C GLU A 149 11.00 -3.01 26.15
N TYR A 150 11.61 -1.97 26.70
CA TYR A 150 12.88 -1.43 26.22
C TYR A 150 14.04 -2.13 26.94
N PRO A 151 15.15 -2.41 26.25
CA PRO A 151 16.27 -3.12 26.86
C PRO A 151 16.95 -2.26 27.94
N GLU A 152 17.41 -2.90 29.01
CA GLU A 152 18.32 -2.29 29.98
C GLU A 152 19.74 -2.32 29.43
N LEU A 153 20.21 -1.16 28.95
CA LEU A 153 21.56 -0.99 28.43
C LEU A 153 22.35 0.00 29.28
N GLU A 154 23.62 -0.32 29.52
CA GLU A 154 24.60 0.56 30.16
C GLU A 154 25.82 0.73 29.26
N THR A 155 26.52 1.87 29.38
CA THR A 155 27.81 2.03 28.72
C THR A 155 28.84 1.12 29.39
N PRO A 156 29.58 0.29 28.65
CA PRO A 156 30.68 -0.50 29.21
C PRO A 156 31.74 0.40 29.88
N GLY A 157 32.54 -0.21 30.76
CA GLY A 157 33.73 0.42 31.31
C GLY A 157 34.91 0.38 30.33
N GLY A 158 35.97 1.14 30.62
CA GLY A 158 37.22 1.14 29.85
C GLY A 158 37.24 2.10 28.66
N ASP A 159 38.40 2.19 28.01
CA ASP A 159 38.69 3.20 26.98
C ASP A 159 38.04 2.89 25.61
N HIS A 160 37.58 1.66 25.41
CA HIS A 160 36.98 1.20 24.15
C HIS A 160 35.47 0.99 24.24
N TRP A 161 34.83 1.50 25.29
CA TRP A 161 33.41 1.24 25.57
C TRP A 161 32.47 1.55 24.38
N LEU A 162 32.73 2.61 23.61
CA LEU A 162 31.89 2.98 22.46
C LEU A 162 32.03 1.98 21.32
N ARG A 163 33.27 1.53 21.02
CA ARG A 163 33.51 0.44 20.07
C ARG A 163 32.78 -0.82 20.51
N ASP A 164 32.89 -1.17 21.78
CA ASP A 164 32.31 -2.40 22.31
C ASP A 164 30.77 -2.37 22.25
N MET A 165 30.15 -1.19 22.49
CA MET A 165 28.70 -1.01 22.24
C MET A 165 28.32 -1.15 20.76
N ILE A 166 29.09 -0.53 19.85
CA ILE A 166 28.87 -0.60 18.41
C ILE A 166 28.97 -2.06 17.92
N HIS A 167 29.99 -2.79 18.35
CA HIS A 167 30.17 -4.20 18.03
C HIS A 167 29.02 -5.06 18.56
N ALA A 168 28.62 -4.86 19.83
CA ALA A 168 27.52 -5.61 20.42
C ALA A 168 26.19 -5.37 19.68
N GLY A 169 25.91 -4.11 19.29
CA GLY A 169 24.76 -3.77 18.48
C GLY A 169 24.79 -4.42 17.09
N ALA A 170 25.93 -4.31 16.40
CA ALA A 170 26.14 -4.93 15.09
C ALA A 170 25.96 -6.45 15.14
N GLU A 171 26.55 -7.13 16.12
CA GLU A 171 26.40 -8.58 16.30
C GLU A 171 24.94 -8.98 16.57
N GLN A 172 24.19 -8.17 17.31
CA GLN A 172 22.78 -8.43 17.54
C GLN A 172 21.96 -8.30 16.26
N ALA A 173 22.18 -7.23 15.48
CA ALA A 173 21.50 -7.04 14.20
C ALA A 173 21.91 -8.10 13.17
N HIS A 174 23.17 -8.48 13.13
CA HIS A 174 23.71 -9.47 12.19
C HIS A 174 23.09 -10.86 12.34
N ARG A 175 22.69 -11.27 13.56
CA ARG A 175 21.96 -12.53 13.79
C ARG A 175 20.66 -12.62 13.01
N HIS A 176 20.12 -11.49 12.57
CA HIS A 176 18.90 -11.43 11.78
C HIS A 176 19.15 -11.20 10.30
N TYR A 177 20.38 -10.86 9.88
CA TYR A 177 20.73 -10.47 8.51
C TYR A 177 20.11 -11.41 7.47
N GLN A 178 20.40 -12.71 7.55
CA GLN A 178 19.93 -13.69 6.57
C GLN A 178 18.40 -13.83 6.55
N VAL A 179 17.76 -13.79 7.72
CA VAL A 179 16.29 -13.85 7.83
C VAL A 179 15.65 -12.65 7.11
N PHE A 180 16.22 -11.45 7.25
CA PHE A 180 15.72 -10.28 6.53
C PHE A 180 15.93 -10.37 5.02
N VAL A 181 17.04 -10.96 4.56
CA VAL A 181 17.28 -11.20 3.12
C VAL A 181 16.23 -12.18 2.56
N ASP A 182 15.99 -13.29 3.26
CA ASP A 182 15.17 -14.39 2.76
C ASP A 182 13.67 -14.10 2.83
N GLU A 183 13.21 -13.44 3.90
CA GLU A 183 11.78 -13.30 4.20
C GLU A 183 11.17 -11.97 3.72
N TYR A 184 11.99 -10.99 3.31
CA TYR A 184 11.45 -9.71 2.83
C TYR A 184 10.77 -9.85 1.47
N ASP A 185 9.47 -9.50 1.39
CA ASP A 185 8.70 -9.59 0.15
C ASP A 185 8.88 -8.33 -0.69
N LEU A 186 9.84 -8.37 -1.62
CA LEU A 186 10.12 -7.27 -2.54
C LEU A 186 8.92 -6.93 -3.45
N GLU A 187 8.15 -7.92 -3.89
CA GLU A 187 7.03 -7.67 -4.80
C GLU A 187 5.93 -6.87 -4.10
N ARG A 188 5.60 -7.25 -2.86
CA ARG A 188 4.66 -6.49 -2.03
C ARG A 188 5.26 -5.16 -1.61
N GLY A 189 6.49 -5.15 -1.07
CA GLY A 189 7.17 -3.97 -0.57
C GLY A 189 7.31 -2.85 -1.60
N ARG A 190 7.55 -3.18 -2.88
CA ARG A 190 7.57 -2.19 -3.97
C ARG A 190 6.24 -1.45 -4.15
N LYS A 191 5.13 -2.17 -4.01
CA LYS A 191 3.77 -1.63 -4.22
C LYS A 191 3.30 -0.94 -2.94
N ARG A 192 3.45 -1.62 -1.82
CA ARG A 192 3.02 -1.22 -0.48
C ARG A 192 4.14 -1.53 0.51
N PRO A 193 4.97 -0.53 0.87
CA PRO A 193 6.18 -0.76 1.65
C PRO A 193 5.93 -1.51 2.97
N GLN A 194 4.82 -1.24 3.66
CA GLN A 194 4.47 -1.92 4.91
C GLN A 194 4.18 -3.42 4.74
N GLU A 195 3.71 -3.85 3.56
CA GLU A 195 3.40 -5.24 3.25
C GLU A 195 4.63 -6.07 2.86
N GLY A 196 5.79 -5.42 2.64
CA GLY A 196 7.06 -6.12 2.42
C GLY A 196 7.64 -6.73 3.70
N LEU A 197 7.24 -6.20 4.86
CA LEU A 197 7.58 -6.74 6.17
C LEU A 197 6.45 -7.66 6.64
N ASN A 198 6.75 -8.92 6.95
CA ASN A 198 5.82 -9.79 7.65
C ASN A 198 5.86 -9.54 9.17
N ASP A 199 4.96 -10.17 9.92
CA ASP A 199 4.84 -9.96 11.38
C ASP A 199 6.12 -10.33 12.14
N GLU A 200 6.82 -11.39 11.70
CA GLU A 200 8.09 -11.81 12.30
C GLU A 200 9.18 -10.75 12.10
N LEU A 201 9.32 -10.22 10.88
CA LEU A 201 10.29 -9.16 10.58
C LEU A 201 10.01 -7.89 11.39
N ARG A 202 8.73 -7.51 11.55
CA ARG A 202 8.35 -6.35 12.38
C ARG A 202 8.70 -6.57 13.86
N GLN A 203 8.48 -7.78 14.40
CA GLN A 203 8.84 -8.09 15.78
C GLN A 203 10.37 -8.12 16.02
N ARG A 204 11.15 -8.61 15.05
CA ARG A 204 12.62 -8.56 15.11
C ARG A 204 13.12 -7.11 15.05
N LEU A 205 12.56 -6.32 14.14
CA LEU A 205 12.85 -4.88 14.04
C LEU A 205 12.52 -4.13 15.33
N SER A 206 11.37 -4.40 15.97
CA SER A 206 10.99 -3.67 17.18
C SER A 206 12.04 -3.81 18.29
N THR A 207 12.64 -5.00 18.42
CA THR A 207 13.74 -5.26 19.37
C THR A 207 15.01 -4.50 19.00
N LEU A 208 15.39 -4.50 17.71
CA LEU A 208 16.58 -3.79 17.22
C LEU A 208 16.44 -2.27 17.32
N LEU A 209 15.29 -1.72 16.96
CA LEU A 209 15.02 -0.28 17.07
C LEU A 209 14.95 0.16 18.55
N ALA A 210 14.36 -0.65 19.43
CA ALA A 210 14.39 -0.38 20.87
C ALA A 210 15.82 -0.36 21.43
N HIS A 211 16.69 -1.29 20.99
CA HIS A 211 18.12 -1.25 21.32
C HIS A 211 18.77 0.03 20.80
N ALA A 212 18.58 0.35 19.52
CA ALA A 212 19.16 1.54 18.90
C ALA A 212 18.80 2.83 19.67
N ILE A 213 17.52 2.97 20.04
CA ILE A 213 16.99 4.10 20.80
C ILE A 213 17.64 4.20 22.18
N VAL A 214 17.65 3.12 22.96
CA VAL A 214 18.19 3.16 24.33
C VAL A 214 19.70 3.32 24.31
N GLY A 215 20.39 2.59 23.44
CA GLY A 215 21.84 2.66 23.30
C GLY A 215 22.30 4.07 22.93
N MET A 216 21.60 4.72 21.99
CA MET A 216 21.90 6.11 21.65
C MET A 216 21.66 7.06 22.82
N ALA A 217 20.62 6.82 23.62
CA ALA A 217 20.37 7.59 24.84
C ALA A 217 21.53 7.47 25.85
N ARG A 218 22.09 6.27 26.03
CA ARG A 218 23.26 6.03 26.91
C ARG A 218 24.52 6.72 26.39
N ILE A 219 24.75 6.64 25.08
CA ILE A 219 25.90 7.29 24.43
C ILE A 219 25.81 8.81 24.61
N ALA A 220 24.65 9.43 24.36
CA ALA A 220 24.46 10.86 24.55
C ALA A 220 24.64 11.29 26.01
N GLU A 221 24.10 10.52 26.97
CA GLU A 221 24.35 10.78 28.40
C GLU A 221 25.84 10.72 28.74
N ARG A 222 26.57 9.77 28.15
CA ARG A 222 28.01 9.63 28.37
C ARG A 222 28.79 10.81 27.79
N VAL A 223 28.39 11.34 26.63
CA VAL A 223 28.91 12.62 26.10
C VAL A 223 28.78 13.73 27.14
N PHE A 224 27.61 13.89 27.77
CA PHE A 224 27.38 14.95 28.76
C PHE A 224 28.22 14.75 30.02
N GLN A 225 28.37 13.49 30.45
CA GLN A 225 29.17 13.12 31.62
C GLN A 225 30.66 13.39 31.38
N ASP A 226 31.21 12.93 30.26
CA ASP A 226 32.62 13.12 29.91
C ASP A 226 32.94 14.61 29.67
N ALA A 227 32.00 15.37 29.11
CA ALA A 227 32.10 16.83 28.99
C ALA A 227 31.94 17.58 30.32
N GLN A 228 31.53 16.89 31.39
CA GLN A 228 31.10 17.48 32.67
C GLN A 228 30.08 18.61 32.50
N ALA A 229 29.26 18.51 31.44
CA ALA A 229 28.35 19.56 31.04
C ALA A 229 27.07 19.54 31.89
N LYS A 230 26.46 20.71 32.07
CA LYS A 230 25.13 20.86 32.67
C LYS A 230 24.21 21.50 31.63
N PRO A 231 22.98 21.00 31.44
CA PRO A 231 22.09 21.56 30.46
C PRO A 231 21.73 23.00 30.84
N PRO A 232 21.70 23.93 29.87
CA PRO A 232 21.31 25.31 30.14
C PRO A 232 19.80 25.39 30.47
N GLY A 233 19.41 26.43 31.20
CA GLY A 233 18.01 26.71 31.51
C GLY A 233 17.26 27.22 30.27
N VAL A 234 16.80 26.31 29.40
CA VAL A 234 16.11 26.68 28.16
C VAL A 234 14.60 26.82 28.40
N ARG A 235 14.05 28.01 28.10
CA ARG A 235 12.60 28.24 28.02
C ARG A 235 12.15 28.15 26.56
N ILE A 236 11.22 27.24 26.27
CA ILE A 236 10.64 27.08 24.93
C ILE A 236 9.16 27.48 25.02
N GLY A 237 8.78 28.53 24.31
CA GLY A 237 7.38 28.89 24.10
C GLY A 237 6.84 28.21 22.83
N LEU A 238 5.63 27.65 22.89
CA LEU A 238 4.99 26.96 21.76
C LEU A 238 4.93 27.81 20.50
N MET A 239 4.55 29.09 20.64
CA MET A 239 4.47 29.98 19.50
C MET A 239 5.84 30.27 18.86
N GLY A 240 6.89 30.41 19.67
CA GLY A 240 8.25 30.66 19.16
C GLY A 240 8.90 29.44 18.49
N LEU A 241 8.43 28.23 18.80
CA LEU A 241 8.85 27.01 18.11
C LEU A 241 8.04 26.83 16.80
N LEU A 242 6.72 27.04 16.85
CA LEU A 242 5.85 26.98 15.67
C LEU A 242 6.26 27.97 14.57
N THR A 243 6.82 29.13 14.92
CA THR A 243 7.36 30.09 13.94
C THR A 243 8.66 29.64 13.27
N ARG A 244 9.42 28.74 13.91
CA ARG A 244 10.66 28.16 13.36
C ARG A 244 10.39 26.92 12.53
N MET A 245 9.29 26.22 12.82
CA MET A 245 8.84 25.12 11.98
C MET A 245 8.66 25.61 10.56
N THR A 246 9.54 25.14 9.70
CA THR A 246 9.51 25.44 8.27
C THR A 246 8.27 24.82 7.61
N SER A 247 7.62 23.87 8.28
CA SER A 247 6.50 23.12 7.75
C SER A 247 5.22 23.26 8.58
N PRO A 248 4.19 23.91 8.01
CA PRO A 248 2.80 23.47 8.16
C PRO A 248 2.54 22.10 7.47
N PHE A 249 3.56 21.47 6.87
CA PHE A 249 3.47 20.46 5.80
C PHE A 249 4.49 19.30 5.91
N GLY A 250 4.77 18.76 7.10
CA GLY A 250 5.68 17.60 7.26
C GLY A 250 5.42 16.44 6.29
N ASN A 251 4.15 16.26 5.93
CA ASN A 251 3.68 15.31 4.92
C ASN A 251 4.32 15.52 3.54
N PHE A 252 4.57 16.75 3.09
CA PHE A 252 5.09 17.04 1.74
C PHE A 252 6.55 16.59 1.55
N SER A 253 7.39 16.75 2.58
CA SER A 253 8.79 16.29 2.55
C SER A 253 8.87 14.75 2.60
N GLN A 254 8.12 14.12 3.51
CA GLN A 254 7.98 12.66 3.59
C GLN A 254 7.43 12.07 2.29
N PHE A 255 6.52 12.80 1.65
CA PHE A 255 5.92 12.43 0.39
C PHE A 255 6.94 12.44 -0.76
N ARG A 256 7.71 13.52 -0.91
CA ARG A 256 8.77 13.60 -1.93
C ARG A 256 9.82 12.50 -1.74
N ALA A 257 10.25 12.27 -0.49
CA ALA A 257 11.19 11.20 -0.15
C ALA A 257 10.62 9.82 -0.53
N SER A 258 9.37 9.54 -0.13
CA SER A 258 8.68 8.29 -0.48
C SER A 258 8.57 8.05 -1.98
N ARG A 259 8.39 9.11 -2.78
CA ARG A 259 8.36 9.00 -4.24
C ARG A 259 9.71 8.66 -4.82
N GLN A 260 10.77 9.27 -4.31
CA GLN A 260 12.13 8.96 -4.72
C GLN A 260 12.45 7.49 -4.43
N ASP A 261 12.07 6.98 -3.26
CA ASP A 261 12.23 5.57 -2.90
C ASP A 261 11.42 4.66 -3.83
N LYS A 262 10.14 4.97 -4.06
CA LYS A 262 9.29 4.20 -5.00
C LYS A 262 9.91 4.11 -6.40
N LYS A 263 10.51 5.21 -6.90
CA LYS A 263 11.21 5.23 -8.20
C LYS A 263 12.43 4.31 -8.20
N VAL A 264 13.27 4.37 -7.17
CA VAL A 264 14.50 3.58 -7.05
C VAL A 264 14.16 2.10 -6.90
N VAL A 265 13.29 1.74 -5.96
CA VAL A 265 12.81 0.37 -5.73
C VAL A 265 12.13 -0.19 -6.99
N GLY A 266 11.40 0.63 -7.72
CA GLY A 266 10.83 0.25 -9.02
C GLY A 266 11.87 -0.11 -10.09
N LYS A 267 13.03 0.56 -10.11
CA LYS A 267 14.15 0.23 -11.02
C LYS A 267 14.81 -1.08 -10.62
N ILE A 268 15.13 -1.22 -9.33
CA ILE A 268 15.68 -2.45 -8.72
C ILE A 268 14.81 -3.66 -9.09
N TYR A 269 13.50 -3.57 -8.84
CA TYR A 269 12.57 -4.65 -9.14
C TYR A 269 12.52 -5.01 -10.64
N ARG A 270 12.50 -4.01 -11.54
CA ARG A 270 12.49 -4.27 -12.99
C ARG A 270 13.77 -4.95 -13.46
N GLU A 271 14.92 -4.55 -12.94
CA GLU A 271 16.18 -5.20 -13.26
C GLU A 271 16.21 -6.63 -12.72
N PHE A 272 15.79 -6.83 -11.47
CA PHE A 272 15.71 -8.15 -10.85
C PHE A 272 14.80 -9.09 -11.65
N GLN A 273 13.61 -8.65 -12.04
CA GLN A 273 12.70 -9.44 -12.87
C GLN A 273 13.28 -9.80 -14.25
N ARG A 274 14.07 -8.88 -14.83
CA ARG A 274 14.69 -9.08 -16.15
C ARG A 274 15.87 -10.05 -16.09
N THR A 275 16.71 -9.93 -15.06
CA THR A 275 18.06 -10.53 -15.03
C THR A 275 18.26 -11.57 -13.93
N GLY A 276 17.47 -11.57 -12.87
CA GLY A 276 17.65 -12.40 -11.68
C GLY A 276 18.66 -11.84 -10.67
N CYS A 277 19.28 -10.68 -10.97
CA CYS A 277 20.20 -9.95 -10.09
C CYS A 277 19.94 -8.44 -10.15
N VAL A 278 20.63 -7.67 -9.31
CA VAL A 278 20.58 -6.20 -9.34
C VAL A 278 22.00 -5.66 -9.23
N ILE A 279 22.45 -4.94 -10.26
CA ILE A 279 23.79 -4.36 -10.36
C ILE A 279 23.67 -2.91 -10.84
N ASP A 280 22.93 -2.70 -11.93
CA ASP A 280 22.90 -1.43 -12.65
C ASP A 280 22.01 -0.40 -11.92
N SER A 281 20.93 -0.86 -11.28
CA SER A 281 19.92 -0.06 -10.59
C SER A 281 20.21 0.14 -9.11
N LEU A 282 21.30 -0.44 -8.58
CA LEU A 282 21.73 -0.19 -7.20
C LEU A 282 21.91 1.31 -6.96
N PRO A 283 21.47 1.83 -5.80
CA PRO A 283 21.78 3.18 -5.33
C PRO A 283 23.29 3.45 -5.25
N ALA A 284 23.68 4.73 -5.17
CA ALA A 284 25.09 5.12 -5.21
C ALA A 284 25.85 4.64 -3.97
N ASP A 285 25.21 4.75 -2.82
CA ASP A 285 25.60 4.22 -1.52
C ASP A 285 25.87 2.72 -1.57
N GLU A 286 24.89 1.92 -2.00
CA GLU A 286 25.05 0.46 -2.13
C GLU A 286 26.15 0.08 -3.14
N LYS A 287 26.29 0.83 -4.25
CA LYS A 287 27.36 0.60 -5.23
C LYS A 287 28.75 0.86 -4.65
N GLU A 288 28.91 1.92 -3.87
CA GLU A 288 30.19 2.28 -3.27
C GLU A 288 30.61 1.25 -2.21
N VAL A 289 29.69 0.85 -1.32
CA VAL A 289 29.97 -0.18 -0.32
C VAL A 289 30.26 -1.51 -0.99
N ARG A 290 29.47 -1.92 -1.98
CA ARG A 290 29.69 -3.16 -2.73
C ARG A 290 31.02 -3.17 -3.47
N GLN A 291 31.43 -2.05 -4.08
CA GLN A 291 32.73 -1.93 -4.72
C GLN A 291 33.86 -2.08 -3.71
N ALA A 292 33.79 -1.35 -2.59
CA ALA A 292 34.80 -1.41 -1.54
C ALA A 292 34.88 -2.82 -0.92
N HIS A 293 33.74 -3.50 -0.73
CA HIS A 293 33.70 -4.88 -0.25
C HIS A 293 34.36 -5.86 -1.24
N ALA A 294 34.04 -5.73 -2.54
CA ALA A 294 34.65 -6.57 -3.57
C ALA A 294 36.19 -6.44 -3.58
N GLU A 295 36.68 -5.21 -3.52
CA GLU A 295 38.11 -4.93 -3.63
C GLU A 295 38.88 -5.25 -2.34
N GLU A 296 38.32 -4.90 -1.18
CA GLU A 296 39.05 -4.99 0.10
C GLU A 296 38.81 -6.30 0.87
N VAL A 297 37.64 -6.93 0.69
CA VAL A 297 37.27 -8.16 1.41
C VAL A 297 37.39 -9.38 0.50
N LEU A 298 36.78 -9.34 -0.69
CA LEU A 298 36.80 -10.45 -1.63
C LEU A 298 38.10 -10.52 -2.45
N GLY A 299 38.84 -9.41 -2.55
CA GLY A 299 40.08 -9.32 -3.32
C GLY A 299 39.88 -9.44 -4.83
N ILE A 300 38.70 -9.05 -5.34
CA ILE A 300 38.34 -9.10 -6.76
C ILE A 300 37.90 -7.74 -7.27
N ALA A 301 38.06 -7.49 -8.57
CA ALA A 301 37.52 -6.27 -9.16
C ALA A 301 35.99 -6.31 -9.18
N VAL A 302 35.34 -5.16 -8.95
CA VAL A 302 33.86 -5.07 -8.99
C VAL A 302 33.28 -5.49 -10.34
N HIS A 303 34.03 -5.31 -11.44
CA HIS A 303 33.64 -5.81 -12.76
C HIS A 303 33.52 -7.34 -12.79
N ASP A 304 34.47 -8.04 -12.19
CA ASP A 304 34.49 -9.50 -12.15
C ASP A 304 33.36 -10.02 -11.25
N LEU A 305 33.12 -9.35 -10.11
CA LEU A 305 31.95 -9.62 -9.28
C LEU A 305 30.64 -9.44 -10.07
N ASN A 306 30.52 -8.38 -10.89
CA ASN A 306 29.34 -8.18 -11.74
C ASN A 306 29.12 -9.34 -12.73
N GLU A 307 30.19 -9.84 -13.34
CA GLU A 307 30.11 -10.98 -14.26
C GLU A 307 29.71 -12.26 -13.52
N MET A 308 30.34 -12.54 -12.38
CA MET A 308 30.01 -13.68 -11.52
C MET A 308 28.54 -13.65 -11.09
N THR A 309 28.03 -12.49 -10.64
CA THR A 309 26.63 -12.32 -10.24
C THR A 309 25.66 -12.56 -11.40
N ARG A 310 25.96 -12.04 -12.60
CA ARG A 310 25.12 -12.25 -13.80
C ARG A 310 25.09 -13.72 -14.21
N ASN A 311 26.25 -14.38 -14.21
CA ASN A 311 26.35 -15.79 -14.56
C ASN A 311 25.57 -16.66 -13.56
N ALA A 312 25.75 -16.43 -12.26
CA ALA A 312 25.00 -17.15 -11.22
C ALA A 312 23.48 -16.93 -11.34
N ALA A 313 23.03 -15.72 -11.68
CA ALA A 313 21.62 -15.43 -11.89
C ALA A 313 21.06 -16.13 -13.14
N ALA A 314 21.83 -16.18 -14.23
CA ALA A 314 21.47 -16.91 -15.45
C ALA A 314 21.34 -18.42 -15.20
N ASP A 315 22.28 -19.00 -14.47
CA ASP A 315 22.30 -20.43 -14.12
C ASP A 315 21.09 -20.82 -13.25
N ARG A 316 20.79 -20.01 -12.22
CA ARG A 316 19.59 -20.21 -11.39
C ARG A 316 18.31 -20.16 -12.22
N ARG A 317 18.21 -19.19 -13.14
CA ARG A 317 17.06 -19.06 -14.03
C ARG A 317 16.93 -20.26 -14.97
N ALA A 318 18.04 -20.76 -15.52
CA ALA A 318 18.05 -21.95 -16.36
C ALA A 318 17.57 -23.19 -15.57
N THR A 319 18.02 -23.34 -14.33
CA THR A 319 17.62 -24.43 -13.41
C THR A 319 16.12 -24.37 -13.12
N MET A 320 15.59 -23.21 -12.71
CA MET A 320 14.16 -23.02 -12.46
C MET A 320 13.29 -23.30 -13.69
N GLN A 321 13.78 -22.95 -14.89
CA GLN A 321 13.08 -23.26 -16.14
C GLN A 321 13.11 -24.75 -16.50
N ALA A 322 14.12 -25.49 -16.07
CA ALA A 322 14.18 -26.94 -16.25
C ALA A 322 13.22 -27.62 -15.27
N GLU A 323 13.28 -27.30 -13.98
CA GLU A 323 12.38 -27.84 -12.94
C GLU A 323 10.90 -27.53 -13.22
N GLY A 324 10.60 -26.33 -13.72
CA GLY A 324 9.24 -25.95 -14.12
C GLY A 324 8.72 -26.75 -15.32
N ARG A 325 9.59 -27.15 -16.25
CA ARG A 325 9.23 -28.02 -17.38
C ARG A 325 8.94 -29.44 -16.90
N ASP A 326 9.75 -29.96 -15.99
CA ASP A 326 9.57 -31.29 -15.40
C ASP A 326 8.27 -31.35 -14.58
N SER A 327 8.04 -30.36 -13.72
CA SER A 327 6.79 -30.22 -12.96
C SER A 327 5.55 -30.11 -13.87
N GLN A 328 5.67 -29.44 -15.02
CA GLN A 328 4.57 -29.34 -15.98
C GLN A 328 4.34 -30.67 -16.72
N ALA A 329 5.38 -31.45 -16.97
CA ALA A 329 5.27 -32.80 -17.54
C ALA A 329 4.59 -33.77 -16.56
N GLU A 330 4.99 -33.76 -15.29
CA GLU A 330 4.37 -34.56 -14.23
C GLU A 330 2.88 -34.23 -14.04
N ARG A 331 2.52 -32.94 -14.00
CA ARG A 331 1.11 -32.50 -13.94
C ARG A 331 0.29 -32.96 -15.15
N ARG A 332 0.90 -33.01 -16.34
CA ARG A 332 0.23 -33.52 -17.55
C ARG A 332 0.00 -35.03 -17.49
N GLU A 333 0.91 -35.81 -16.94
CA GLU A 333 0.71 -37.24 -16.72
C GLU A 333 -0.37 -37.50 -15.66
N ALA A 334 -0.30 -36.82 -14.51
CA ALA A 334 -1.31 -36.94 -13.46
C ALA A 334 -2.73 -36.58 -13.97
N ALA A 335 -2.84 -35.55 -14.81
CA ALA A 335 -4.12 -35.16 -15.42
C ALA A 335 -4.65 -36.20 -16.43
N LYS A 336 -3.75 -36.94 -17.12
CA LYS A 336 -4.15 -38.06 -17.98
C LYS A 336 -4.66 -39.25 -17.16
N ALA A 337 -3.97 -39.58 -16.07
CA ALA A 337 -4.39 -40.65 -15.15
C ALA A 337 -5.76 -40.35 -14.52
N ALA A 338 -5.95 -39.14 -13.97
CA ALA A 338 -7.23 -38.74 -13.39
C ALA A 338 -8.40 -38.75 -14.39
N LYS A 339 -8.15 -38.41 -15.67
CA LYS A 339 -9.17 -38.53 -16.73
C LYS A 339 -9.52 -39.99 -17.05
N ALA A 340 -8.56 -40.91 -16.97
CA ALA A 340 -8.80 -42.33 -17.16
C ALA A 340 -9.67 -42.89 -16.01
N ASP A 341 -9.35 -42.55 -14.77
CA ASP A 341 -10.11 -42.97 -13.59
C ASP A 341 -11.54 -42.42 -13.59
N ALA A 342 -11.72 -41.14 -13.94
CA ALA A 342 -13.04 -40.54 -14.07
C ALA A 342 -13.89 -41.21 -15.17
N ARG A 343 -13.26 -41.70 -16.24
CA ARG A 343 -13.95 -42.43 -17.31
C ARG A 343 -14.36 -43.83 -16.85
N ALA A 344 -13.53 -44.50 -16.06
CA ALA A 344 -13.85 -45.80 -15.45
C ALA A 344 -15.02 -45.68 -14.45
N ALA A 345 -14.95 -44.72 -13.51
CA ALA A 345 -16.01 -44.48 -12.53
C ALA A 345 -17.36 -44.13 -13.19
N LYS A 346 -17.33 -43.35 -14.29
CA LYS A 346 -18.54 -43.03 -15.07
C LYS A 346 -19.14 -44.26 -15.77
N ALA A 347 -18.31 -45.22 -16.17
CA ALA A 347 -18.77 -46.48 -16.76
C ALA A 347 -19.44 -47.38 -15.70
N GLU A 348 -18.84 -47.48 -14.51
CA GLU A 348 -19.40 -48.24 -13.38
C GLU A 348 -20.73 -47.65 -12.89
N ALA A 349 -20.81 -46.33 -12.72
CA ALA A 349 -22.05 -45.65 -12.33
C ALA A 349 -23.18 -45.86 -13.36
N LYS A 350 -22.84 -45.93 -14.66
CA LYS A 350 -23.81 -46.22 -15.72
C LYS A 350 -24.30 -47.67 -15.66
N ALA A 351 -23.42 -48.61 -15.33
CA ALA A 351 -23.78 -50.02 -15.15
C ALA A 351 -24.70 -50.22 -13.93
N ALA A 352 -24.35 -49.63 -12.79
CA ALA A 352 -25.17 -49.70 -11.57
C ALA A 352 -26.58 -49.12 -11.78
N LYS A 353 -26.68 -47.98 -12.47
CA LYS A 353 -27.98 -47.34 -12.78
C LYS A 353 -28.83 -48.15 -13.77
N ALA A 354 -28.21 -48.97 -14.62
CA ALA A 354 -28.93 -49.89 -15.50
C ALA A 354 -29.49 -51.09 -14.72
N GLU A 355 -28.73 -51.61 -13.76
CA GLU A 355 -29.16 -52.70 -12.89
C GLU A 355 -30.32 -52.27 -11.96
N GLU A 356 -30.23 -51.07 -11.39
CA GLU A 356 -31.31 -50.51 -10.54
C GLU A 356 -32.61 -50.31 -11.32
N ARG A 357 -32.53 -49.81 -12.57
CA ARG A 357 -33.70 -49.69 -13.47
C ARG A 357 -34.33 -51.04 -13.80
N ALA A 358 -33.53 -52.11 -13.90
CA ALA A 358 -34.06 -53.45 -14.12
C ALA A 358 -34.85 -53.95 -12.90
N LYS A 359 -34.32 -53.77 -11.68
CA LYS A 359 -34.99 -54.14 -10.42
C LYS A 359 -36.30 -53.35 -10.21
N GLN A 360 -36.29 -52.04 -10.48
CA GLN A 360 -37.49 -51.20 -10.37
C GLN A 360 -38.60 -51.63 -11.35
N LYS A 361 -38.24 -52.05 -12.57
CA LYS A 361 -39.21 -52.53 -13.56
C LYS A 361 -39.84 -53.85 -13.12
N GLU A 362 -39.07 -54.75 -12.52
CA GLU A 362 -39.55 -56.02 -11.98
C GLU A 362 -40.51 -55.80 -10.80
N GLU A 363 -40.16 -54.88 -9.88
CA GLU A 363 -41.01 -54.52 -8.75
C GLU A 363 -42.33 -53.84 -9.18
N GLN A 364 -42.28 -52.94 -10.17
CA GLN A 364 -43.50 -52.34 -10.73
C GLN A 364 -44.42 -53.41 -11.36
N THR A 365 -43.84 -54.41 -12.01
CA THR A 365 -44.60 -55.51 -12.61
C THR A 365 -45.29 -56.35 -11.53
N ARG A 366 -44.59 -56.63 -10.41
CA ARG A 366 -45.16 -57.33 -9.24
C ARG A 366 -46.29 -56.56 -8.58
N LEU A 367 -46.11 -55.25 -8.36
CA LEU A 367 -47.13 -54.38 -7.76
C LEU A 367 -48.37 -54.23 -8.66
N ALA A 368 -48.19 -54.21 -9.99
CA ALA A 368 -49.30 -54.20 -10.93
C ALA A 368 -50.14 -55.48 -10.88
N ALA A 369 -49.48 -56.65 -10.72
CA ALA A 369 -50.17 -57.93 -10.55
C ALA A 369 -50.99 -57.99 -9.24
N GLN A 370 -50.41 -57.52 -8.12
CA GLN A 370 -51.10 -57.45 -6.84
C GLN A 370 -52.34 -56.53 -6.89
N LYS A 371 -52.21 -55.35 -7.50
CA LYS A 371 -53.35 -54.44 -7.70
C LYS A 371 -54.45 -55.03 -8.57
N ALA A 372 -54.11 -55.91 -9.53
CA ALA A 372 -55.10 -56.58 -10.36
C ALA A 372 -55.90 -57.64 -9.57
N GLU A 373 -55.24 -58.41 -8.70
CA GLU A 373 -55.91 -59.34 -7.77
C GLU A 373 -56.82 -58.60 -6.78
N GLU A 374 -56.34 -57.51 -6.19
CA GLU A 374 -57.10 -56.71 -5.24
C GLU A 374 -58.36 -56.10 -5.88
N LYS A 375 -58.24 -55.63 -7.13
CA LYS A 375 -59.37 -55.12 -7.91
C LYS A 375 -60.37 -56.21 -8.29
N ALA A 376 -59.92 -57.46 -8.49
CA ALA A 376 -60.79 -58.60 -8.72
C ALA A 376 -61.56 -58.99 -7.44
N ALA A 377 -60.90 -58.96 -6.28
CA ALA A 377 -61.52 -59.21 -4.98
C ALA A 377 -62.57 -58.14 -4.62
N GLN A 378 -62.28 -56.85 -4.87
CA GLN A 378 -63.24 -55.75 -4.68
C GLN A 378 -64.47 -55.90 -5.60
N LYS A 379 -64.27 -56.37 -6.83
CA LYS A 379 -65.38 -56.60 -7.77
C LYS A 379 -66.28 -57.77 -7.33
N ALA A 380 -65.71 -58.79 -6.69
CA ALA A 380 -66.47 -59.88 -6.07
C ALA A 380 -67.26 -59.41 -4.83
N ALA A 381 -66.66 -58.57 -3.99
CA ALA A 381 -67.33 -57.98 -2.84
C ALA A 381 -68.48 -57.03 -3.23
N GLN A 382 -68.29 -56.21 -4.27
CA GLN A 382 -69.37 -55.36 -4.81
C GLN A 382 -70.55 -56.17 -5.36
N LYS A 383 -70.28 -57.33 -5.97
CA LYS A 383 -71.33 -58.23 -6.46
C LYS A 383 -72.15 -58.83 -5.30
N ALA A 384 -71.49 -59.23 -4.21
CA ALA A 384 -72.15 -59.71 -3.00
C ALA A 384 -72.98 -58.61 -2.31
N ALA A 385 -72.48 -57.37 -2.28
CA ALA A 385 -73.21 -56.22 -1.74
C ALA A 385 -74.44 -55.84 -2.60
N GLN A 386 -74.37 -55.97 -3.92
CA GLN A 386 -75.51 -55.75 -4.81
C GLN A 386 -76.61 -56.82 -4.66
N GLU A 387 -76.25 -58.06 -4.35
CA GLU A 387 -77.21 -59.13 -4.04
C GLU A 387 -77.92 -58.87 -2.69
N ALA A 388 -77.19 -58.41 -1.67
CA ALA A 388 -77.78 -58.01 -0.37
C ALA A 388 -78.69 -56.76 -0.49
N ALA A 389 -78.31 -55.77 -1.29
CA ALA A 389 -79.13 -54.57 -1.54
C ALA A 389 -80.42 -54.89 -2.33
N ARG A 390 -80.44 -56.00 -3.10
CA ARG A 390 -81.65 -56.48 -3.81
C ARG A 390 -82.67 -57.11 -2.87
N GLU A 391 -82.23 -57.74 -1.79
CA GLU A 391 -83.10 -58.23 -0.70
C GLU A 391 -83.65 -57.07 0.14
N GLU A 392 -82.83 -56.05 0.42
CA GLU A 392 -83.24 -54.89 1.22
C GLU A 392 -84.18 -53.93 0.46
N ALA A 393 -84.01 -53.77 -0.86
CA ALA A 393 -84.89 -52.98 -1.72
C ALA A 393 -86.28 -53.62 -1.95
N ALA A 394 -86.43 -54.94 -1.76
CA ALA A 394 -87.74 -55.60 -1.78
C ALA A 394 -88.56 -55.31 -0.50
N LEU A 395 -87.90 -54.91 0.60
CA LEU A 395 -88.53 -54.60 1.88
C LEU A 395 -88.86 -53.10 2.05
N ALA A 396 -88.17 -52.21 1.31
CA ALA A 396 -88.33 -50.76 1.39
C ALA A 396 -89.43 -50.17 0.48
N ALA A 397 -90.08 -50.95 -0.38
CA ALA A 397 -91.21 -50.52 -1.24
C ALA A 397 -92.57 -50.41 -0.48
N LYS A 398 -92.54 -50.12 0.82
CA LYS A 398 -93.70 -49.88 1.71
C LYS A 398 -93.45 -48.71 2.67
N ARG A 399 -93.31 -47.48 2.12
CA ARG A 399 -93.49 -46.16 2.79
C ARG A 399 -93.01 -45.10 1.79
N ALA A 400 -93.90 -44.45 1.05
CA ALA A 400 -94.54 -43.16 1.40
C ALA A 400 -93.52 -42.01 1.55
N ALA A 401 -93.67 -40.81 1.01
CA ALA A 401 -94.53 -40.16 0.02
C ALA A 401 -94.04 -38.70 0.00
N GLU A 402 -93.65 -38.18 -1.17
CA GLU A 402 -93.94 -36.81 -1.68
C GLU A 402 -93.59 -35.52 -0.86
N PRO A 403 -93.61 -34.30 -1.45
CA PRO A 403 -92.43 -33.57 -1.94
C PRO A 403 -92.36 -32.14 -1.35
N ILE A 404 -91.56 -31.22 -1.91
CA ILE A 404 -91.89 -29.81 -2.24
C ILE A 404 -90.64 -29.12 -2.81
N ASP A 405 -90.86 -28.41 -3.92
CA ASP A 405 -89.99 -27.52 -4.71
C ASP A 405 -89.54 -26.25 -3.96
N GLU A 406 -88.47 -25.61 -4.45
CA GLU A 406 -88.47 -24.19 -4.93
C GLU A 406 -87.04 -23.70 -5.25
N GLU A 407 -86.87 -23.09 -6.44
CA GLU A 407 -85.76 -22.19 -6.87
C GLU A 407 -85.97 -20.76 -6.29
N PRO A 408 -85.22 -19.68 -6.64
CA PRO A 408 -83.79 -19.43 -6.92
C PRO A 408 -83.23 -18.19 -6.11
N GLU A 409 -82.10 -17.64 -6.59
CA GLU A 409 -81.62 -16.23 -6.51
C GLU A 409 -80.51 -15.82 -5.49
N ASP A 410 -79.42 -15.32 -6.10
CA ASP A 410 -78.67 -14.07 -5.87
C ASP A 410 -77.60 -13.83 -4.76
N GLU A 411 -76.61 -13.05 -5.24
CA GLU A 411 -75.80 -11.99 -4.61
C GLU A 411 -74.36 -12.22 -4.03
N ASP A 412 -73.55 -11.18 -4.33
CA ASP A 412 -72.43 -10.55 -3.60
C ASP A 412 -70.93 -10.94 -3.72
N GLU A 413 -70.20 -10.09 -4.48
CA GLU A 413 -69.14 -9.13 -4.05
C GLU A 413 -67.75 -9.58 -3.45
N PRO A 414 -66.71 -8.68 -3.22
CA PRO A 414 -65.37 -8.76 -3.85
C PRO A 414 -64.13 -8.60 -2.88
N ALA A 415 -62.96 -8.17 -3.43
CA ALA A 415 -61.76 -7.54 -2.79
C ALA A 415 -60.67 -8.48 -2.15
N PRO A 416 -59.41 -8.05 -1.79
CA PRO A 416 -58.94 -6.67 -1.52
C PRO A 416 -57.46 -6.28 -1.87
N ALA A 417 -57.16 -5.02 -1.53
CA ALA A 417 -55.91 -4.25 -1.65
C ALA A 417 -54.90 -4.47 -0.50
N THR A 418 -53.65 -4.04 -0.72
CA THR A 418 -52.49 -4.14 0.20
C THR A 418 -52.17 -2.84 0.95
N VAL A 419 -51.68 -3.01 2.18
CA VAL A 419 -51.43 -2.02 3.24
C VAL A 419 -50.00 -1.47 3.22
N ARG A 420 -49.85 -0.18 3.55
CA ARG A 420 -48.60 0.53 3.89
C ARG A 420 -48.14 0.23 5.32
N ILE A 421 -46.82 0.14 5.54
CA ILE A 421 -46.18 0.44 6.83
C ILE A 421 -44.97 1.38 6.64
N THR A 422 -44.91 2.33 7.55
CA THR A 422 -44.01 3.47 7.74
C THR A 422 -42.61 3.12 8.26
N ALA A 423 -41.59 3.90 7.90
CA ALA A 423 -40.29 3.92 8.58
C ALA A 423 -39.68 5.34 8.69
N VAL A 424 -39.58 5.75 9.96
CA VAL A 424 -38.64 6.62 10.69
C VAL A 424 -37.55 7.40 9.92
N SER A 425 -37.48 8.68 10.29
CA SER A 425 -36.52 9.73 9.90
C SER A 425 -35.14 9.58 10.57
N THR A 426 -34.07 9.66 9.77
CA THR A 426 -32.74 10.14 10.19
C THR A 426 -32.19 11.07 9.11
N GLY A 427 -31.62 12.20 9.53
CA GLY A 427 -31.30 13.34 8.67
C GLY A 427 -30.19 13.08 7.65
N ALA A 428 -30.49 13.38 6.39
CA ALA A 428 -29.54 13.44 5.29
C ALA A 428 -29.44 14.88 4.79
N ASN A 429 -28.25 15.46 4.84
CA ASN A 429 -27.92 16.66 4.05
C ASN A 429 -27.98 16.29 2.56
N SER A 430 -28.62 17.15 1.79
CA SER A 430 -28.90 17.07 0.36
C SER A 430 -27.69 16.68 -0.52
N THR A 431 -27.78 15.57 -1.27
CA THR A 431 -26.76 15.15 -2.24
C THR A 431 -27.30 15.21 -3.68
N ALA A 432 -27.45 16.41 -4.23
CA ALA A 432 -27.61 16.56 -5.67
C ALA A 432 -26.20 16.56 -6.34
N PRO A 433 -26.00 15.84 -7.45
CA PRO A 433 -24.72 15.84 -8.18
C PRO A 433 -24.40 17.26 -8.68
N THR A 434 -23.25 17.81 -8.28
CA THR A 434 -22.85 19.19 -8.64
C THR A 434 -21.86 19.15 -9.80
N PHE A 435 -22.11 19.89 -10.88
CA PHE A 435 -21.13 20.05 -11.97
C PHE A 435 -20.29 21.30 -11.71
N HIS A 436 -18.97 21.14 -11.65
CA HIS A 436 -18.05 22.24 -11.33
C HIS A 436 -17.72 23.16 -12.51
N LEU A 437 -18.08 22.75 -13.73
CA LEU A 437 -17.91 23.54 -14.94
C LEU A 437 -19.09 23.35 -15.89
N HIS A 438 -19.44 24.41 -16.62
CA HIS A 438 -20.47 24.42 -17.65
C HIS A 438 -19.92 25.01 -18.93
N ARG A 439 -20.54 24.73 -20.08
CA ARG A 439 -20.05 25.24 -21.39
C ARG A 439 -20.06 26.78 -21.46
N GLN A 440 -21.04 27.41 -20.83
CA GLN A 440 -21.12 28.87 -20.76
C GLN A 440 -20.20 29.48 -19.68
N SER A 441 -19.50 28.67 -18.89
CA SER A 441 -18.55 29.19 -17.91
C SER A 441 -17.42 29.94 -18.61
N PRO A 442 -16.90 31.03 -18.03
CA PRO A 442 -15.69 31.69 -18.50
C PRO A 442 -14.54 30.71 -18.71
N VAL A 443 -13.74 30.90 -19.77
CA VAL A 443 -12.63 29.98 -20.08
C VAL A 443 -11.56 29.93 -18.98
N VAL A 444 -11.46 30.96 -18.15
CA VAL A 444 -10.55 31.02 -16.99
C VAL A 444 -10.91 30.04 -15.88
N ASP A 445 -12.14 29.53 -15.86
CA ASP A 445 -12.58 28.53 -14.89
C ASP A 445 -12.25 27.09 -15.35
N ALA A 446 -11.80 26.91 -16.59
CA ALA A 446 -11.38 25.63 -17.10
C ALA A 446 -10.06 25.17 -16.44
N PRO A 447 -9.85 23.86 -16.24
CA PRO A 447 -8.62 23.35 -15.66
C PRO A 447 -7.38 23.78 -16.47
N SER A 448 -6.27 24.03 -15.78
CA SER A 448 -4.99 24.47 -16.37
C SER A 448 -4.98 25.86 -17.03
N ILE A 449 -6.11 26.58 -17.06
CA ILE A 449 -6.21 27.90 -17.71
C ILE A 449 -6.30 29.01 -16.66
N GLY A 450 -5.17 29.62 -16.34
CA GLY A 450 -5.13 30.82 -15.47
C GLY A 450 -5.46 32.12 -16.21
N ALA A 451 -5.64 33.21 -15.47
CA ALA A 451 -6.01 34.53 -16.02
C ALA A 451 -5.08 35.05 -17.14
N LYS A 452 -3.79 34.70 -17.12
CA LYS A 452 -2.85 35.06 -18.20
C LYS A 452 -3.15 34.28 -19.49
N THR A 453 -3.43 32.99 -19.37
CA THR A 453 -3.77 32.10 -20.49
C THR A 453 -5.13 32.47 -21.08
N ALA A 454 -6.13 32.70 -20.24
CA ALA A 454 -7.45 33.15 -20.66
C ALA A 454 -7.40 34.47 -21.46
N ARG A 455 -6.59 35.45 -21.02
CA ARG A 455 -6.39 36.71 -21.78
C ARG A 455 -5.75 36.51 -23.15
N ARG A 456 -4.97 35.45 -23.35
CA ARG A 456 -4.39 35.13 -24.67
C ARG A 456 -5.43 34.45 -25.56
N LEU A 457 -6.15 33.48 -25.00
CA LEU A 457 -7.26 32.79 -25.68
C LEU A 457 -8.35 33.78 -26.15
N ALA A 458 -8.67 34.79 -25.33
CA ALA A 458 -9.62 35.83 -25.71
C ALA A 458 -9.21 36.62 -26.98
N LYS A 459 -7.91 36.69 -27.33
CA LYS A 459 -7.44 37.38 -28.54
C LYS A 459 -7.80 36.64 -29.82
N ILE A 460 -7.97 35.31 -29.73
CA ILE A 460 -8.37 34.44 -30.84
C ILE A 460 -9.86 34.08 -30.76
N GLY A 461 -10.65 34.88 -30.02
CA GLY A 461 -12.11 34.71 -29.91
C GLY A 461 -12.60 33.71 -28.85
N VAL A 462 -11.72 33.10 -28.06
CA VAL A 462 -12.11 32.08 -27.05
C VAL A 462 -12.41 32.76 -25.70
N GLN A 463 -13.68 32.88 -25.35
CA GLN A 463 -14.13 33.59 -24.14
C GLN A 463 -14.70 32.65 -23.07
N ASN A 464 -15.38 31.58 -23.49
CA ASN A 464 -16.01 30.60 -22.62
C ASN A 464 -15.53 29.17 -22.92
N VAL A 465 -16.00 28.21 -22.12
CA VAL A 465 -15.64 26.78 -22.27
C VAL A 465 -16.21 26.18 -23.56
N ASP A 466 -17.35 26.65 -24.04
CA ASP A 466 -17.94 26.26 -25.34
C ASP A 466 -16.98 26.55 -26.49
N ASP A 467 -16.48 27.80 -26.54
CA ASP A 467 -15.51 28.25 -27.52
C ASP A 467 -14.24 27.39 -27.46
N LEU A 468 -13.72 27.15 -26.25
CA LEU A 468 -12.54 26.31 -26.04
C LEU A 468 -12.74 24.87 -26.57
N LEU A 469 -13.93 24.31 -26.39
CA LEU A 469 -14.26 22.97 -26.88
C LEU A 469 -14.46 22.91 -28.39
N ALA A 470 -14.76 24.05 -29.03
CA ALA A 470 -15.05 24.14 -30.46
C ALA A 470 -13.83 24.50 -31.33
N ILE A 471 -12.81 25.17 -30.77
CA ILE A 471 -11.63 25.57 -31.55
C ILE A 471 -10.82 24.38 -32.05
N ASP A 472 -10.23 24.55 -33.23
CA ASP A 472 -9.21 23.64 -33.74
C ASP A 472 -7.87 23.88 -32.99
N PRO A 473 -7.30 22.86 -32.31
CA PRO A 473 -6.08 23.02 -31.53
C PRO A 473 -4.84 23.38 -32.36
N ASP A 474 -4.76 22.92 -33.61
CA ASP A 474 -3.59 23.13 -34.46
C ASP A 474 -3.60 24.56 -35.03
N GLU A 475 -4.76 25.04 -35.48
CA GLU A 475 -4.95 26.43 -35.92
C GLU A 475 -4.77 27.42 -34.76
N ALA A 476 -5.40 27.15 -33.61
CA ALA A 476 -5.31 28.01 -32.44
C ALA A 476 -3.87 28.11 -31.90
N ALA A 477 -3.12 27.01 -31.86
CA ALA A 477 -1.71 27.04 -31.45
C ALA A 477 -0.85 27.87 -32.41
N ALA A 478 -1.09 27.75 -33.72
CA ALA A 478 -0.38 28.53 -34.73
C ALA A 478 -0.65 30.04 -34.59
N GLU A 479 -1.90 30.43 -34.32
CA GLU A 479 -2.29 31.83 -34.14
C GLU A 479 -1.76 32.42 -32.82
N LEU A 480 -1.78 31.65 -31.73
CA LEU A 480 -1.29 32.07 -30.42
C LEU A 480 0.24 32.23 -30.36
N ASN A 481 0.97 31.50 -31.21
CA ASN A 481 2.43 31.52 -31.37
C ASN A 481 3.19 31.58 -30.03
N SER A 482 2.90 30.61 -29.15
CA SER A 482 3.45 30.56 -27.79
C SER A 482 4.05 29.18 -27.50
N SER A 483 5.26 29.15 -26.95
CA SER A 483 6.02 27.92 -26.74
C SER A 483 5.33 26.90 -25.81
N TYR A 484 4.46 27.36 -24.91
CA TYR A 484 3.74 26.52 -23.96
C TYR A 484 2.28 26.22 -24.34
N MET A 485 1.76 26.85 -25.41
CA MET A 485 0.38 26.65 -25.89
C MET A 485 0.41 25.81 -27.17
N THR A 486 0.93 24.59 -27.06
CA THR A 486 1.06 23.66 -28.18
C THR A 486 -0.30 23.04 -28.55
N PRO A 487 -0.44 22.43 -29.75
CA PRO A 487 -1.67 21.73 -30.10
C PRO A 487 -2.04 20.63 -29.10
N GLN A 488 -1.03 19.93 -28.56
CA GLN A 488 -1.25 18.92 -27.52
C GLN A 488 -1.77 19.55 -26.22
N ALA A 489 -1.20 20.68 -25.78
CA ALA A 489 -1.66 21.36 -24.57
C ALA A 489 -3.13 21.80 -24.70
N LEU A 490 -3.53 22.31 -25.88
CA LEU A 490 -4.92 22.68 -26.17
C LEU A 490 -5.86 21.47 -26.16
N ARG A 491 -5.46 20.34 -26.77
CA ARG A 491 -6.21 19.07 -26.71
C ARG A 491 -6.37 18.56 -25.27
N ASP A 492 -5.34 18.70 -24.46
CA ASP A 492 -5.39 18.31 -23.05
C ASP A 492 -6.35 19.23 -22.27
N TRP A 493 -6.32 20.56 -22.48
CA TRP A 493 -7.25 21.49 -21.84
C TRP A 493 -8.70 21.25 -22.27
N GLN A 494 -8.94 20.96 -23.56
CA GLN A 494 -10.25 20.54 -24.07
C GLN A 494 -10.74 19.27 -23.36
N SER A 495 -9.89 18.26 -23.25
CA SER A 495 -10.23 17.00 -22.58
C SER A 495 -10.53 17.23 -21.10
N GLN A 496 -9.72 18.04 -20.40
CA GLN A 496 -9.92 18.37 -18.99
C GLN A 496 -11.23 19.12 -18.78
N ALA A 497 -11.51 20.14 -19.59
CA ALA A 497 -12.76 20.90 -19.52
C ALA A 497 -13.98 20.01 -19.85
N ALA A 498 -13.86 19.11 -20.82
CA ALA A 498 -14.91 18.17 -21.18
C ALA A 498 -15.22 17.21 -20.02
N LEU A 499 -14.21 16.66 -19.33
CA LEU A 499 -14.41 15.79 -18.18
C LEU A 499 -15.14 16.51 -17.04
N VAL A 500 -14.69 17.71 -16.65
CA VAL A 500 -15.32 18.47 -15.54
C VAL A 500 -16.75 18.90 -15.90
N CYS A 501 -17.01 19.21 -17.17
CA CYS A 501 -18.37 19.50 -17.64
C CYS A 501 -19.29 18.26 -17.64
N ARG A 502 -18.74 17.04 -17.76
CA ARG A 502 -19.50 15.79 -17.95
C ARG A 502 -19.64 14.97 -16.68
N ILE A 503 -18.65 14.97 -15.80
CA ILE A 503 -18.59 14.12 -14.60
C ILE A 503 -18.96 14.99 -13.39
N PRO A 504 -20.04 14.68 -12.65
CA PRO A 504 -20.40 15.43 -11.46
C PRO A 504 -19.35 15.28 -10.36
N ASN A 505 -19.17 16.32 -9.55
CA ASN A 505 -18.25 16.43 -8.40
C ASN A 505 -16.75 16.31 -8.75
N LEU A 506 -16.39 16.04 -10.01
CA LEU A 506 -15.00 15.97 -10.44
C LEU A 506 -14.38 17.37 -10.44
N ARG A 507 -13.25 17.52 -9.75
CA ARG A 507 -12.55 18.81 -9.68
C ARG A 507 -11.58 18.95 -10.84
N GLY A 508 -11.19 20.19 -11.15
CA GLY A 508 -10.26 20.47 -12.24
C GLY A 508 -8.87 19.85 -12.04
N HIS A 509 -8.45 19.61 -10.80
CA HIS A 509 -7.19 18.93 -10.51
C HIS A 509 -7.26 17.43 -10.83
N ASP A 510 -8.34 16.77 -10.45
CA ASP A 510 -8.62 15.36 -10.74
C ASP A 510 -8.67 15.13 -12.27
N ALA A 511 -9.33 16.03 -12.99
CA ALA A 511 -9.39 16.00 -14.45
C ALA A 511 -8.01 16.14 -15.11
N GLN A 512 -7.11 16.96 -14.56
CA GLN A 512 -5.72 17.04 -15.04
C GLN A 512 -4.98 15.71 -14.87
N MET A 513 -5.17 15.00 -13.75
CA MET A 513 -4.56 13.69 -13.53
C MET A 513 -5.12 12.64 -14.50
N LEU A 514 -6.43 12.58 -14.67
CA LEU A 514 -7.10 11.63 -15.56
C LEU A 514 -6.64 11.82 -17.02
N VAL A 515 -6.61 13.05 -17.51
CA VAL A 515 -6.12 13.35 -18.87
C VAL A 515 -4.63 13.03 -19.02
N GLY A 516 -3.81 13.30 -18.00
CA GLY A 516 -2.41 12.89 -17.96
C GLY A 516 -2.22 11.37 -18.05
N CYS A 517 -3.12 10.60 -17.47
CA CYS A 517 -3.20 9.14 -17.59
C CYS A 517 -3.74 8.65 -18.96
N ARG A 518 -4.03 9.57 -19.88
CA ARG A 518 -4.71 9.33 -21.17
C ARG A 518 -6.14 8.81 -21.02
N LEU A 519 -6.81 9.17 -19.91
CA LEU A 519 -8.21 8.85 -19.65
C LEU A 519 -9.06 10.09 -19.92
N THR A 520 -9.48 10.25 -21.17
CA THR A 520 -10.23 11.43 -21.64
C THR A 520 -11.73 11.16 -21.82
N ASP A 521 -12.16 9.89 -21.70
CA ASP A 521 -13.55 9.47 -21.87
C ASP A 521 -14.17 9.03 -20.54
N PRO A 522 -15.26 9.68 -20.07
CA PRO A 522 -15.99 9.26 -18.87
C PRO A 522 -16.45 7.81 -18.89
N GLN A 523 -16.81 7.26 -20.05
CA GLN A 523 -17.24 5.85 -20.15
C GLN A 523 -16.07 4.89 -19.89
N LEU A 524 -14.86 5.22 -20.35
CA LEU A 524 -13.67 4.44 -20.03
C LEU A 524 -13.41 4.45 -18.52
N ILE A 525 -13.42 5.63 -17.90
CA ILE A 525 -13.20 5.80 -16.46
C ILE A 525 -14.25 5.02 -15.64
N ALA A 526 -15.52 5.09 -16.04
CA ALA A 526 -16.64 4.42 -15.36
C ALA A 526 -16.54 2.89 -15.31
N ASN A 527 -15.78 2.29 -16.24
CA ASN A 527 -15.64 0.84 -16.40
C ASN A 527 -14.32 0.28 -15.83
N MET A 528 -13.43 1.12 -15.30
CA MET A 528 -12.16 0.68 -14.71
C MET A 528 -12.35 0.05 -13.33
N ALA A 529 -11.51 -0.91 -12.98
CA ALA A 529 -11.38 -1.35 -11.59
C ALA A 529 -10.66 -0.27 -10.75
N PRO A 530 -11.07 0.00 -9.50
CA PRO A 530 -10.41 1.01 -8.66
C PRO A 530 -8.90 0.80 -8.49
N GLY A 531 -8.45 -0.45 -8.41
CA GLY A 531 -7.01 -0.77 -8.33
C GLY A 531 -6.25 -0.40 -9.61
N GLU A 532 -6.82 -0.72 -10.77
CA GLU A 532 -6.22 -0.39 -12.07
C GLU A 532 -6.13 1.13 -12.30
N LEU A 533 -7.20 1.86 -11.94
CA LEU A 533 -7.20 3.32 -12.03
C LEU A 533 -6.17 3.93 -11.07
N LEU A 534 -6.09 3.44 -9.83
CA LEU A 534 -5.11 3.90 -8.86
C LEU A 534 -3.69 3.66 -9.36
N ASP A 535 -3.37 2.45 -9.83
CA ASP A 535 -2.03 2.09 -10.32
C ASP A 535 -1.60 3.01 -11.48
N ARG A 536 -2.52 3.30 -12.41
CA ARG A 536 -2.25 4.16 -13.57
C ARG A 536 -2.05 5.62 -13.17
N VAL A 537 -2.84 6.12 -12.22
CA VAL A 537 -2.67 7.46 -11.65
C VAL A 537 -1.36 7.55 -10.89
N GLU A 538 -1.06 6.58 -10.04
CA GLU A 538 0.20 6.50 -9.32
C GLU A 538 1.41 6.46 -10.28
N GLU A 539 1.33 5.72 -11.38
CA GLU A 539 2.38 5.68 -12.40
C GLU A 539 2.55 7.04 -13.10
N TYR A 540 1.46 7.68 -13.52
CA TYR A 540 1.50 9.03 -14.11
C TYR A 540 2.13 10.05 -13.15
N LEU A 541 1.77 9.96 -11.87
CA LEU A 541 2.28 10.83 -10.82
C LEU A 541 3.79 10.68 -10.55
N LEU A 542 4.45 9.65 -11.11
CA LEU A 542 5.91 9.52 -11.11
C LEU A 542 6.60 10.33 -12.23
N SER A 543 5.86 10.83 -13.21
CA SER A 543 6.40 11.68 -14.31
C SER A 543 6.57 13.14 -13.87
N GLU A 544 7.41 13.92 -14.56
CA GLU A 544 7.58 15.36 -14.29
C GLU A 544 6.26 16.15 -14.46
N GLU A 545 5.42 15.73 -15.42
CA GLU A 545 4.11 16.33 -15.67
C GLU A 545 3.13 16.02 -14.52
N GLY A 546 3.08 14.77 -14.08
CA GLY A 546 2.27 14.34 -12.94
C GLY A 546 2.71 15.00 -11.62
N GLU A 547 4.01 15.18 -11.41
CA GLU A 547 4.56 15.92 -10.27
C GLU A 547 4.09 17.39 -10.27
N ARG A 548 4.12 18.05 -11.44
CA ARG A 548 3.65 19.44 -11.58
C ARG A 548 2.15 19.56 -11.34
N VAL A 549 1.36 18.62 -11.87
CA VAL A 549 -0.10 18.60 -11.67
C VAL A 549 -0.42 18.43 -10.19
N LEU A 550 0.17 17.44 -9.51
CA LEU A 550 -0.09 17.22 -8.08
C LEU A 550 0.28 18.44 -7.23
N GLY A 551 1.41 19.08 -7.52
CA GLY A 551 1.83 20.27 -6.78
C GLY A 551 1.90 19.99 -5.28
N ARG A 552 1.08 20.70 -4.49
CA ARG A 552 1.00 20.56 -3.02
C ARG A 552 -0.19 19.71 -2.53
N CYS A 553 -0.95 19.11 -3.45
CA CYS A 553 -2.12 18.31 -3.11
C CYS A 553 -1.73 16.91 -2.59
N LYS A 554 -2.65 16.25 -1.86
CA LYS A 554 -2.50 14.86 -1.45
C LYS A 554 -2.63 13.95 -2.68
N GLU A 555 -1.84 12.87 -2.72
CA GLU A 555 -2.03 11.81 -3.71
C GLU A 555 -3.44 11.21 -3.62
N PRO A 556 -4.09 10.94 -4.76
CA PRO A 556 -5.35 10.22 -4.77
C PRO A 556 -5.17 8.85 -4.14
N ASP A 557 -6.06 8.51 -3.22
CA ASP A 557 -6.11 7.19 -2.64
C ASP A 557 -7.20 6.34 -3.31
N ARG A 558 -7.32 5.08 -2.85
CA ARG A 558 -8.30 4.13 -3.38
C ARG A 558 -9.73 4.64 -3.25
N GLU A 559 -10.05 5.38 -2.19
CA GLU A 559 -11.38 5.92 -1.97
C GLU A 559 -11.69 7.02 -2.99
N GLU A 560 -10.73 7.92 -3.20
CA GLU A 560 -10.84 9.01 -4.17
C GLU A 560 -11.05 8.51 -5.60
N VAL A 561 -10.24 7.56 -6.08
CA VAL A 561 -10.43 6.99 -7.43
C VAL A 561 -11.72 6.17 -7.54
N THR A 562 -12.17 5.53 -6.46
CA THR A 562 -13.48 4.85 -6.42
C THR A 562 -14.62 5.85 -6.58
N ASN A 563 -14.48 7.04 -5.97
CA ASN A 563 -15.43 8.13 -6.15
C ASN A 563 -15.42 8.65 -7.59
N TRP A 564 -14.25 8.83 -8.21
CA TRP A 564 -14.15 9.24 -9.62
C TRP A 564 -14.87 8.27 -10.57
N ILE A 565 -14.70 6.96 -10.38
CA ILE A 565 -15.41 5.92 -11.15
C ILE A 565 -16.92 6.05 -10.96
N ARG A 566 -17.38 6.14 -9.69
CA ARG A 566 -18.80 6.29 -9.36
C ARG A 566 -19.40 7.55 -9.99
N TRP A 567 -18.67 8.67 -9.96
CA TRP A 567 -19.12 9.91 -10.57
C TRP A 567 -19.15 9.81 -12.11
N ALA A 568 -18.16 9.15 -12.71
CA ALA A 568 -18.10 8.96 -14.16
C ALA A 568 -19.29 8.15 -14.71
N GLN A 569 -19.80 7.19 -13.93
CA GLN A 569 -21.03 6.43 -14.24
C GLN A 569 -22.28 7.33 -14.32
N GLN A 570 -22.27 8.48 -13.65
CA GLN A 570 -23.34 9.49 -13.67
C GLN A 570 -23.08 10.60 -14.69
N SER A 571 -22.15 10.39 -15.63
CA SER A 571 -21.75 11.43 -16.56
C SER A 571 -22.88 11.82 -17.53
N ARG A 572 -22.99 13.12 -17.82
CA ARG A 572 -23.92 13.64 -18.83
C ARG A 572 -23.27 13.70 -20.21
N LYS A 573 -24.10 13.75 -21.25
CA LYS A 573 -23.66 14.12 -22.61
C LYS A 573 -23.48 15.63 -22.69
N LEU A 574 -22.47 16.09 -23.44
CA LEU A 574 -22.38 17.50 -23.84
C LEU A 574 -23.19 17.64 -25.13
N ALA A 575 -24.38 18.25 -25.04
CA ALA A 575 -25.09 18.69 -26.23
C ALA A 575 -24.41 19.95 -26.79
N ALA A 576 -24.33 20.06 -28.12
CA ALA A 576 -23.98 21.31 -28.82
C ALA A 576 -24.89 22.45 -28.31
N ALA A 577 -24.34 23.66 -28.17
CA ALA A 577 -25.05 24.80 -27.60
C ALA A 577 -25.81 25.52 -28.70
#